data_AF-A0A1K1LYW6-F1
#
_entry.id   AF-A0A1K1LYW6-F1
#
_cell.length_a   1.000
_cell.length_b   1.000
_cell.length_c   1.000
_cell.angle_alpha   90.00
_cell.angle_beta   90.00
_cell.angle_gamma   90.00
#
_symmetry.space_group_name_H-M   'P 1'
#
loop_
_entity.id
_entity.type
_entity.pdbx_description
1 polymer ?
#
loop_
_entity_poly.entity_id
_entity_poly.type
_entity_poly.pdbx_seq_one_letter_code
_entity_poly.pdbx_strand_id
1 'polypeptide(L)'
;MFTFKRADSSKYQGGCNIMNVGNGSIQAAQLFPGQAIALFGQPDEFTEDYEQMFTMVVSAEREGCEPIYLEIYHGPSGPAIGGDSSSIEANAAAKELAALLIAAKPADYDWEGDYADVPVHIRMGIKNGVPYYEDEMGEDFDPEDFM
;
A
#
# COMPACT_ATOMS: atom_id res chain seq x y z
N MET A 1 -0.17 -20.40 9.73
CA MET A 1 0.47 -19.13 10.09
C MET A 1 1.70 -18.97 9.25
N PHE A 2 1.73 -17.91 8.45
CA PHE A 2 2.86 -17.56 7.60
C PHE A 2 3.86 -16.69 8.37
N THR A 3 5.13 -16.78 7.97
CA THR A 3 6.14 -15.78 8.32
C THR A 3 6.36 -14.88 7.12
N PHE A 4 6.31 -13.57 7.32
CA PHE A 4 6.47 -12.59 6.24
C PHE A 4 7.84 -11.95 6.28
N LYS A 5 8.46 -11.77 5.11
CA LYS A 5 9.76 -11.09 4.96
C LYS A 5 9.75 -10.24 3.71
N ARG A 6 10.50 -9.13 3.72
CA ARG A 6 10.80 -8.37 2.50
C ARG A 6 11.50 -9.29 1.50
N ALA A 7 11.05 -9.27 0.26
CA ALA A 7 11.62 -10.02 -0.84
C ALA A 7 12.03 -9.07 -1.97
N ASP A 8 12.96 -9.53 -2.80
CA ASP A 8 13.38 -8.81 -4.01
C ASP A 8 12.20 -8.72 -5.00
N SER A 9 12.03 -7.56 -5.63
CA SER A 9 10.91 -7.31 -6.55
C SER A 9 10.89 -8.27 -7.75
N SER A 10 12.05 -8.76 -8.19
CA SER A 10 12.17 -9.74 -9.29
C SER A 10 11.54 -11.11 -8.96
N LYS A 11 11.21 -11.38 -7.69
CA LYS A 11 10.53 -12.61 -7.28
C LYS A 11 9.02 -12.57 -7.55
N TYR A 12 8.45 -11.38 -7.67
CA TYR A 12 7.04 -11.23 -7.99
C TYR A 12 6.83 -11.33 -9.49
N GLN A 13 6.04 -12.30 -9.93
CA GLN A 13 5.79 -12.57 -11.36
C GLN A 13 4.55 -11.85 -11.88
N GLY A 14 4.09 -10.83 -11.16
CA GLY A 14 2.82 -10.17 -11.38
C GLY A 14 1.65 -10.92 -10.74
N GLY A 15 0.51 -10.25 -10.71
CA GLY A 15 -0.72 -10.75 -10.11
C GLY A 15 -1.83 -9.74 -10.29
N CYS A 16 -2.93 -9.96 -9.59
CA CYS A 16 -4.02 -8.99 -9.50
C CYS A 16 -4.31 -8.67 -8.04
N ASN A 17 -5.17 -7.67 -7.83
CA ASN A 17 -5.67 -7.34 -6.50
C ASN A 17 -6.30 -8.58 -5.87
N ILE A 18 -5.79 -8.99 -4.71
CA ILE A 18 -6.42 -10.00 -3.87
C ILE A 18 -7.39 -9.31 -2.91
N MET A 19 -6.97 -8.19 -2.31
CA MET A 19 -7.82 -7.42 -1.41
C MET A 19 -7.35 -5.98 -1.23
N ASN A 20 -8.32 -5.10 -1.00
CA ASN A 20 -8.06 -3.76 -0.48
C ASN A 20 -7.96 -3.78 1.04
N VAL A 21 -7.12 -2.91 1.59
CA VAL A 21 -6.85 -2.80 3.02
C VAL A 21 -7.39 -1.46 3.53
N GLY A 22 -8.10 -1.48 4.67
CA GLY A 22 -8.55 -0.27 5.35
C GLY A 22 -9.73 0.47 4.70
N ASN A 23 -10.53 -0.25 3.89
CA ASN A 23 -11.86 0.16 3.40
C ASN A 23 -11.91 1.51 2.67
N GLY A 24 -10.81 1.93 2.02
CA GLY A 24 -10.76 3.18 1.25
C GLY A 24 -10.83 4.46 2.09
N SER A 25 -10.55 4.37 3.39
CA SER A 25 -10.50 5.57 4.26
C SER A 25 -9.17 6.32 4.10
N ILE A 26 -9.22 7.66 4.21
CA ILE A 26 -8.01 8.51 4.23
C ILE A 26 -7.05 8.04 5.35
N GLN A 27 -7.60 7.70 6.51
CA GLN A 27 -6.82 7.17 7.61
C GLN A 27 -6.05 5.90 7.24
N ALA A 28 -6.64 4.99 6.48
CA ALA A 28 -5.93 3.82 6.00
C ALA A 28 -4.82 4.18 5.01
N ALA A 29 -5.08 5.10 4.07
CA ALA A 29 -4.07 5.59 3.12
C ALA A 29 -2.86 6.22 3.82
N GLN A 30 -3.08 6.93 4.93
CA GLN A 30 -2.02 7.51 5.77
C GLN A 30 -1.27 6.47 6.63
N LEU A 31 -1.97 5.46 7.15
CA LEU A 31 -1.36 4.51 8.09
C LEU A 31 -0.60 3.41 7.36
N PHE A 32 -1.12 2.95 6.23
CA PHE A 32 -0.67 1.74 5.56
C PHE A 32 0.79 1.78 5.10
N PRO A 33 1.32 2.87 4.49
CA PRO A 33 2.72 2.92 4.09
C PRO A 33 3.64 2.87 5.32
N GLY A 34 3.29 3.60 6.38
CA GLY A 34 4.02 3.55 7.66
C GLY A 34 3.98 2.16 8.32
N GLN A 35 2.86 1.45 8.23
CA GLN A 35 2.72 0.06 8.71
C GLN A 35 3.59 -0.91 7.92
N ALA A 36 3.61 -0.77 6.59
CA ALA A 36 4.49 -1.55 5.72
C ALA A 36 5.96 -1.27 6.04
N ILE A 37 6.35 0.01 6.19
CA ILE A 37 7.71 0.41 6.56
C ILE A 37 8.14 -0.16 7.90
N ALA A 38 7.26 -0.13 8.90
CA ALA A 38 7.55 -0.65 10.22
C ALA A 38 7.85 -2.17 10.22
N LEU A 39 7.20 -2.92 9.32
CA LEU A 39 7.34 -4.38 9.23
C LEU A 39 8.46 -4.82 8.28
N PHE A 40 8.63 -4.12 7.16
CA PHE A 40 9.43 -4.59 6.03
C PHE A 40 10.52 -3.63 5.56
N GLY A 41 10.63 -2.45 6.19
CA GLY A 41 11.57 -1.40 5.82
C GLY A 41 11.06 -0.48 4.71
N GLN A 42 11.89 0.45 4.28
CA GLN A 42 11.53 1.43 3.22
C GLN A 42 11.22 0.71 1.90
N PRO A 43 10.27 1.24 1.09
CA PRO A 43 10.12 0.78 -0.28
C PRO A 43 11.37 1.15 -1.08
N ASP A 44 11.52 0.53 -2.24
CA ASP A 44 12.64 0.86 -3.13
C ASP A 44 12.50 2.30 -3.66
N GLU A 45 11.25 2.74 -3.85
CA GLU A 45 10.89 4.11 -4.20
C GLU A 45 9.48 4.47 -3.70
N PHE A 46 9.27 5.77 -3.51
CA PHE A 46 7.95 6.39 -3.55
C PHE A 46 7.83 7.12 -4.88
N THR A 47 6.70 6.99 -5.56
CA THR A 47 6.39 7.75 -6.78
C THR A 47 5.59 9.01 -6.41
N GLU A 48 5.50 9.97 -7.33
CA GLU A 48 4.65 11.15 -7.19
C GLU A 48 3.19 10.88 -7.64
N ASP A 49 2.88 9.69 -8.14
CA ASP A 49 1.54 9.29 -8.56
C ASP A 49 0.79 8.64 -7.38
N TYR A 50 -0.26 9.31 -6.87
CA TYR A 50 -1.06 8.79 -5.76
C TYR A 50 -1.62 7.38 -6.02
N GLU A 51 -1.98 7.08 -7.28
CA GLU A 51 -2.53 5.77 -7.66
C GLU A 51 -1.46 4.67 -7.77
N GLN A 52 -0.18 5.03 -7.68
CA GLN A 52 0.96 4.14 -7.72
C GLN A 52 2.05 4.55 -6.72
N MET A 53 1.64 5.07 -5.56
CA MET A 53 2.52 5.76 -4.62
C MET A 53 3.73 4.91 -4.19
N PHE A 54 3.53 3.61 -3.94
CA PHE A 54 4.63 2.69 -3.64
C PHE A 54 4.23 1.24 -3.91
N THR A 55 5.25 0.38 -4.03
CA THR A 55 5.10 -1.07 -4.02
C THR A 55 6.21 -1.72 -3.17
N MET A 56 5.88 -2.84 -2.54
CA MET A 56 6.83 -3.74 -1.88
C MET A 56 6.42 -5.19 -2.12
N VAL A 57 7.38 -6.01 -2.52
CA VAL A 57 7.24 -7.46 -2.58
C VAL A 57 7.64 -8.08 -1.25
N VAL A 58 6.79 -8.98 -0.74
CA VAL A 58 7.03 -9.77 0.46
C VAL A 58 6.84 -11.25 0.17
N SER A 59 7.63 -12.10 0.82
CA SER A 59 7.45 -13.54 0.80
C SER A 59 6.66 -13.99 2.03
N ALA A 60 5.60 -14.78 1.81
CA ALA A 60 4.89 -15.53 2.83
C ALA A 60 5.44 -16.97 2.88
N GLU A 61 6.17 -17.27 3.95
CA GLU A 61 6.85 -18.54 4.14
C GLU A 61 6.11 -19.44 5.13
N ARG A 62 6.07 -20.73 4.84
CA ARG A 62 5.59 -21.78 5.75
C ARG A 62 6.52 -22.99 5.64
N GLU A 63 6.82 -23.63 6.77
CA GLU A 63 7.74 -24.77 6.82
C GLU A 63 7.33 -25.87 5.83
N GLY A 64 8.29 -26.33 5.02
CA GLY A 64 8.09 -27.38 4.02
C GLY A 64 7.28 -26.97 2.79
N CYS A 65 6.95 -25.68 2.62
CA CYS A 65 6.25 -25.15 1.45
C CYS A 65 7.15 -24.18 0.67
N GLU A 66 6.93 -24.08 -0.63
CA GLU A 66 7.53 -23.01 -1.42
C GLU A 66 6.99 -21.64 -0.97
N PRO A 67 7.83 -20.58 -0.96
CA PRO A 67 7.37 -19.23 -0.63
C PRO A 67 6.32 -18.72 -1.61
N ILE A 68 5.30 -18.05 -1.09
CA ILE A 68 4.33 -17.32 -1.88
C ILE A 68 4.76 -15.86 -1.89
N TYR A 69 4.88 -15.24 -3.06
CA TYR A 69 5.21 -13.82 -3.16
C TYR A 69 3.94 -13.00 -3.31
N LEU A 70 3.80 -12.00 -2.46
CA LEU A 70 2.71 -11.04 -2.47
C LEU A 70 3.27 -9.64 -2.66
N GLU A 71 2.44 -8.76 -3.20
CA GLU A 71 2.73 -7.34 -3.35
C GLU A 71 1.92 -6.55 -2.34
N ILE A 72 2.55 -5.59 -1.66
CA ILE A 72 1.93 -4.56 -0.83
C ILE A 72 2.04 -3.27 -1.65
N TYR A 73 0.92 -2.66 -2.00
CA TYR A 73 0.96 -1.47 -2.85
C TYR A 73 -0.15 -0.49 -2.51
N HIS A 74 0.00 0.74 -3.00
CA HIS A 74 -1.08 1.72 -3.04
C HIS A 74 -1.54 1.88 -4.48
N GLY A 75 -2.79 1.48 -4.75
CA GLY A 75 -3.42 1.53 -6.07
C GLY A 75 -4.45 2.65 -6.21
N PRO A 76 -5.17 2.73 -7.34
CA PRO A 76 -6.31 3.64 -7.55
C PRO A 76 -7.37 3.58 -6.45
N SER A 77 -7.64 2.37 -5.93
CA SER A 77 -8.59 2.17 -4.83
C SER A 77 -7.98 2.27 -3.43
N GLY A 78 -6.77 2.82 -3.32
CA GLY A 78 -5.99 2.94 -2.10
C GLY A 78 -5.13 1.72 -1.77
N PRO A 79 -4.78 1.54 -0.48
CA PRO A 79 -3.98 0.43 0.01
C PRO A 79 -4.50 -0.96 -0.38
N ALA A 80 -3.60 -1.83 -0.85
CA ALA A 80 -3.96 -3.13 -1.36
C ALA A 80 -2.86 -4.19 -1.20
N ILE A 81 -3.28 -5.44 -1.32
CA ILE A 81 -2.40 -6.62 -1.42
C ILE A 81 -2.67 -7.33 -2.74
N GLY A 82 -1.60 -7.55 -3.51
CA GLY A 82 -1.61 -8.21 -4.82
C GLY A 82 -0.99 -9.59 -4.79
N GLY A 83 -1.38 -10.44 -5.75
CA GLY A 83 -0.84 -11.78 -5.93
C GLY A 83 -1.71 -12.64 -6.86
N ASP A 84 -1.50 -13.96 -6.82
CA ASP A 84 -2.36 -14.91 -7.54
C ASP A 84 -3.71 -15.06 -6.82
N SER A 85 -4.71 -14.28 -7.23
CA SER A 85 -6.06 -14.35 -6.63
C SER A 85 -6.79 -15.67 -6.87
N SER A 86 -6.31 -16.53 -7.76
CA SER A 86 -6.87 -17.87 -7.98
C SER A 86 -6.33 -18.91 -6.99
N SER A 87 -5.19 -18.63 -6.33
CA SER A 87 -4.59 -19.51 -5.33
C SER A 87 -5.24 -19.34 -3.95
N ILE A 88 -5.74 -20.44 -3.38
CA ILE A 88 -6.30 -20.48 -2.03
C ILE A 88 -5.24 -20.09 -1.00
N GLU A 89 -4.00 -20.56 -1.19
CA GLU A 89 -2.88 -20.27 -0.30
C GLU A 89 -2.46 -18.80 -0.36
N ALA A 90 -2.41 -18.19 -1.55
CA ALA A 90 -2.10 -16.77 -1.69
C ALA A 90 -3.19 -15.89 -1.04
N ASN A 91 -4.47 -16.25 -1.23
CA ASN A 91 -5.58 -15.59 -0.55
C ASN A 91 -5.51 -15.72 0.99
N ALA A 92 -5.10 -16.89 1.50
CA ALA A 92 -4.93 -17.08 2.94
C ALA A 92 -3.74 -16.26 3.48
N ALA A 93 -2.61 -16.25 2.76
CA ALA A 93 -1.44 -15.46 3.10
C ALA A 93 -1.74 -13.95 3.08
N ALA A 94 -2.47 -13.45 2.07
CA ALA A 94 -2.87 -12.05 1.97
C ALA A 94 -3.75 -11.61 3.15
N LYS A 95 -4.68 -12.46 3.61
CA LYS A 95 -5.51 -12.17 4.79
C LYS A 95 -4.70 -12.10 6.08
N GLU A 96 -3.75 -13.01 6.27
CA GLU A 96 -2.83 -12.96 7.43
C GLU A 96 -1.92 -11.72 7.36
N LEU A 97 -1.42 -11.36 6.17
CA LEU A 97 -0.61 -10.17 5.94
C LEU A 97 -1.39 -8.88 6.21
N ALA A 98 -2.62 -8.77 5.73
CA ALA A 98 -3.49 -7.62 6.00
C ALA A 98 -3.72 -7.41 7.49
N ALA A 99 -4.01 -8.50 8.22
CA ALA A 99 -4.18 -8.43 9.68
C ALA A 99 -2.89 -7.99 10.39
N LEU A 100 -1.72 -8.46 9.92
CA LEU A 100 -0.43 -8.06 10.44
C LEU A 100 -0.13 -6.57 10.19
N LEU A 101 -0.39 -6.08 8.98
CA LEU A 101 -0.23 -4.67 8.61
C LEU A 101 -1.12 -3.77 9.47
N ILE A 102 -2.42 -4.08 9.56
CA ILE A 102 -3.39 -3.30 10.35
C ILE A 102 -3.00 -3.24 11.83
N ALA A 103 -2.45 -4.33 12.38
CA ALA A 103 -2.04 -4.39 13.77
C ALA A 103 -0.69 -3.70 14.07
N ALA A 104 0.11 -3.42 13.04
CA ALA A 104 1.41 -2.81 13.22
C ALA A 104 1.29 -1.35 13.67
N LYS A 105 2.17 -0.95 14.60
CA LYS A 105 2.40 0.46 14.87
C LYS A 105 3.17 1.05 13.68
N PRO A 106 2.65 2.08 13.01
CA PRO A 106 3.32 2.60 11.83
C PRO A 106 4.62 3.32 12.17
N ALA A 107 5.55 3.30 11.22
CA ALA A 107 6.74 4.13 11.20
C ALA A 107 6.42 5.51 10.58
N ASP A 108 7.23 6.51 10.95
CA ASP A 108 7.14 7.84 10.37
C ASP A 108 7.57 7.83 8.89
N TYR A 109 6.86 8.58 8.07
CA TYR A 109 7.18 8.86 6.67
C TYR A 109 6.53 10.19 6.24
N ASP A 110 7.03 10.79 5.18
CA ASP A 110 6.48 11.99 4.54
C ASP A 110 6.41 11.71 3.04
N TRP A 111 5.23 11.91 2.46
CA TRP A 111 4.97 11.70 1.04
C TRP A 111 4.19 12.89 0.48
N GLU A 112 4.50 13.23 -0.76
CA GLU A 112 3.92 14.32 -1.52
C GLU A 112 3.79 13.86 -2.98
N GLY A 113 2.65 14.14 -3.62
CA GLY A 113 2.39 13.76 -5.00
C GLY A 113 1.00 14.16 -5.46
N ASP A 114 0.66 13.79 -6.69
CA ASP A 114 -0.55 14.21 -7.38
C ASP A 114 -1.52 13.05 -7.57
N TYR A 115 -2.82 13.35 -7.49
CA TYR A 115 -3.86 12.44 -7.97
C TYR A 115 -4.19 12.79 -9.42
N ALA A 116 -3.84 11.95 -10.40
CA ALA A 116 -3.92 12.35 -11.80
C ALA A 116 -5.37 12.60 -12.30
N ASP A 117 -6.34 11.90 -11.73
CA ASP A 117 -7.75 11.98 -12.15
C ASP A 117 -8.44 13.28 -11.73
N VAL A 118 -7.98 13.92 -10.65
CA VAL A 118 -8.53 15.17 -10.13
C VAL A 118 -7.34 16.04 -9.77
N PRO A 119 -7.19 17.27 -10.29
CA PRO A 119 -5.99 18.10 -10.09
C PRO A 119 -5.83 18.51 -8.63
N VAL A 120 -5.38 17.56 -7.81
CA VAL A 120 -5.26 17.64 -6.37
C VAL A 120 -3.87 17.16 -6.05
N HIS A 121 -3.13 18.07 -5.43
CA HIS A 121 -1.85 17.79 -4.85
C HIS A 121 -2.07 17.32 -3.41
N ILE A 122 -1.46 16.20 -3.03
CA ILE A 122 -1.66 15.55 -1.73
C ILE A 122 -0.33 15.49 -1.01
N ARG A 123 -0.34 15.92 0.26
CA ARG A 123 0.75 15.67 1.20
C ARG A 123 0.23 14.86 2.38
N MET A 124 0.84 13.71 2.62
CA MET A 124 0.43 12.86 3.74
C MET A 124 1.59 12.08 4.32
N GLY A 125 1.39 11.62 5.55
CA GLY A 125 2.43 10.86 6.23
C GLY A 125 2.13 10.68 7.70
N ILE A 126 3.19 10.33 8.41
CA ILE A 126 3.18 10.15 9.86
C ILE A 126 4.37 10.87 10.44
N LYS A 127 4.10 11.77 11.37
CA LYS A 127 5.10 12.61 12.03
C LYS A 127 5.01 12.42 13.53
N ASN A 128 6.08 11.88 14.13
CA ASN A 128 6.14 11.50 15.54
C ASN A 128 4.98 10.58 15.96
N GLY A 129 4.62 9.62 15.09
CA GLY A 129 3.51 8.69 15.31
C GLY A 129 2.11 9.30 15.15
N VAL A 130 1.98 10.53 14.66
CA VAL A 130 0.69 11.19 14.39
C VAL A 130 0.49 11.28 12.88
N PRO A 131 -0.59 10.70 12.31
CA PRO A 131 -0.89 10.83 10.88
C PRO A 131 -1.34 12.25 10.53
N TYR A 132 -0.96 12.74 9.36
CA TYR A 132 -1.43 14.00 8.77
C TYR A 132 -1.76 13.81 7.29
N TYR A 133 -2.66 14.64 6.78
CA TYR A 133 -3.11 14.64 5.39
C TYR A 133 -3.54 16.06 5.05
N GLU A 134 -3.01 16.56 3.95
CA GLU A 134 -3.25 17.88 3.39
C GLU A 134 -3.53 17.66 1.89
N ASP A 135 -4.56 18.31 1.38
CA ASP A 135 -4.86 18.34 -0.05
C ASP A 135 -4.98 19.79 -0.51
N GLU A 136 -4.47 20.05 -1.72
CA GLU A 136 -4.56 21.35 -2.38
C GLU A 136 -5.10 21.13 -3.79
N MET A 137 -6.27 21.69 -4.08
CA MET A 137 -6.82 21.74 -5.44
C MET A 137 -5.94 22.66 -6.30
N GLY A 138 -5.66 22.25 -7.53
CA GLY A 138 -5.01 23.10 -8.52
C GLY A 138 -5.83 24.36 -8.79
N GLU A 139 -5.17 25.51 -8.91
CA GLU A 139 -5.81 26.83 -9.06
C GLU A 139 -6.75 26.93 -10.28
N ASP A 140 -6.58 26.05 -11.28
CA ASP A 140 -7.39 26.00 -12.50
C ASP A 140 -8.54 24.95 -12.45
N PHE A 141 -8.82 24.34 -11.29
CA PHE A 141 -9.92 23.41 -11.17
C PHE A 141 -11.27 24.14 -11.11
N ASP A 142 -12.06 24.04 -12.18
CA ASP A 142 -13.46 24.45 -12.18
C ASP A 142 -14.36 23.22 -11.90
N PRO A 143 -15.03 23.13 -10.74
CA PRO A 143 -15.98 22.05 -10.48
C PRO A 143 -17.18 22.03 -11.45
N GLU A 144 -17.41 23.08 -12.25
CA GLU A 144 -18.39 23.07 -13.35
C GLU A 144 -17.95 22.22 -14.56
N ASP A 145 -16.66 21.92 -14.73
CA ASP A 145 -16.18 21.09 -15.86
C ASP A 145 -16.66 19.62 -15.79
N PHE A 146 -17.22 19.20 -14.65
CA PHE A 146 -17.72 17.85 -14.38
C PHE A 146 -19.23 17.80 -14.10
N MET A 147 -19.98 18.89 -14.27
CA MET A 147 -21.45 18.99 -14.12
C MET A 147 -22.20 19.05 -15.45
#